data_AF-A0A820TCD4-F1
#
_entry.id   AF-A0A820TCD4-F1
#
_cell.length_a   1.000
_cell.length_b   1.000
_cell.length_c   1.000
_cell.angle_alpha   90.00
_cell.angle_beta   90.00
_cell.angle_gamma   90.00
#
_symmetry.space_group_name_H-M   'P 1'
#
loop_
_entity.id
_entity.type
_entity.pdbx_description
1 polymer ?
#
loop_
_entity_poly.entity_id
_entity_poly.type
_entity_poly.pdbx_seq_one_letter_code
_entity_poly.pdbx_strand_id
1 'polypeptide(L)' 'MPLKGIPHLISPELLYALASMGHGDEIVLADSNFPSESIARANGARLILCDGLPMPKLLRHILKLFPLDQYVAEPVA' A
#
# COMPACT_ATOMS: atom_id res chain seq x y z
N MET A 1 -3.87 -21.95 -0.05
CA MET A 1 -3.49 -21.98 -1.48
C MET A 1 -3.50 -20.54 -1.95
N PRO A 2 -2.38 -19.95 -2.40
CA PRO A 2 -2.41 -18.55 -2.72
C PRO A 2 -3.24 -18.31 -3.99
N LEU A 3 -3.90 -17.16 -4.04
CA LEU A 3 -4.81 -16.77 -5.12
C LEU A 3 -4.05 -16.66 -6.45
N LYS A 4 -4.65 -17.13 -7.54
CA LYS A 4 -4.05 -17.06 -8.88
C LYS A 4 -3.92 -15.58 -9.30
N GLY A 5 -2.73 -15.18 -9.72
CA GLY A 5 -2.45 -13.81 -10.18
C GLY A 5 -2.17 -12.79 -9.07
N ILE A 6 -2.32 -13.14 -7.80
CA ILE A 6 -2.07 -12.22 -6.67
C ILE A 6 -0.71 -12.55 -6.03
N PRO A 7 0.18 -11.57 -5.84
CA PRO A 7 1.47 -11.84 -5.22
C PRO A 7 1.34 -12.32 -3.77
N HIS A 8 2.10 -13.36 -3.41
CA HIS A 8 2.01 -13.99 -2.09
C HIS A 8 2.43 -13.10 -0.92
N LEU A 9 3.11 -11.98 -1.21
CA LEU A 9 3.54 -11.00 -0.21
C LEU A 9 2.46 -9.95 0.11
N ILE A 10 1.34 -9.96 -0.62
CA ILE A 10 0.19 -9.11 -0.31
C ILE A 10 -0.67 -9.86 0.72
N SER A 11 -0.73 -9.33 1.94
CA SER A 11 -1.62 -9.85 2.97
C SER A 11 -3.09 -9.64 2.58
N PRO A 12 -4.03 -10.44 3.13
CA PRO A 12 -5.46 -10.24 2.88
C PRO A 12 -5.94 -8.82 3.24
N GLU A 13 -5.38 -8.23 4.30
CA GLU A 13 -5.72 -6.87 4.74
C GLU A 13 -5.22 -5.81 3.77
N LEU A 14 -3.98 -5.95 3.28
CA LEU A 14 -3.44 -5.05 2.25
C LEU A 14 -4.22 -5.19 0.94
N LEU A 15 -4.58 -6.42 0.54
CA LEU A 15 -5.40 -6.65 -0.64
C LEU A 15 -6.77 -5.97 -0.52
N TYR A 16 -7.41 -6.09 0.65
CA TYR A 16 -8.69 -5.43 0.90
C TYR A 16 -8.55 -3.90 0.82
N ALA A 17 -7.49 -3.33 1.41
CA ALA A 17 -7.25 -1.89 1.35
C ALA A 17 -7.08 -1.41 -0.10
N LEU A 18 -6.20 -2.05 -0.88
CA LEU A 18 -5.99 -1.74 -2.29
C LEU A 18 -7.28 -1.88 -3.12
N ALA A 19 -8.10 -2.89 -2.85
CA ALA A 19 -9.36 -3.09 -3.55
C ALA A 19 -10.47 -2.09 -3.16
N SER A 20 -10.35 -1.48 -1.98
CA SER A 20 -11.32 -0.48 -1.48
C SER A 20 -10.97 0.96 -1.88
N MET A 21 -9.74 1.19 -2.33
CA MET A 21 -9.28 2.51 -2.78
C MET A 21 -9.94 2.90 -4.10
N GLY A 22 -10.39 4.15 -4.16
CA GLY A 22 -10.91 4.80 -5.37
C GLY A 22 -9.84 5.61 -6.12
N HIS A 23 -10.28 6.29 -7.18
CA HIS A 23 -9.42 7.21 -7.92
C HIS A 23 -9.05 8.41 -7.05
N GLY A 24 -7.76 8.73 -6.97
CA GLY A 24 -7.23 9.81 -6.14
C GLY A 24 -6.96 9.42 -4.68
N ASP A 25 -7.32 8.20 -4.25
CA ASP A 25 -6.91 7.71 -2.93
C ASP A 25 -5.41 7.40 -2.91
N GLU A 26 -4.77 7.73 -1.79
CA GLU A 26 -3.33 7.61 -1.61
C GLU A 26 -2.98 6.52 -0.59
N ILE A 27 -1.79 5.92 -0.76
CA ILE A 27 -1.23 4.96 0.17
C ILE A 27 0.21 5.35 0.50
N VAL A 28 0.54 5.37 1.79
CA VAL A 28 1.90 5.63 2.27
C VAL A 28 2.58 4.31 2.57
N LEU A 29 3.75 4.08 1.96
CA LEU A 29 4.63 2.99 2.34
C LEU A 29 5.68 3.51 3.33
N ALA A 30 5.47 3.22 4.61
CA ALA A 30 6.28 3.73 5.71
C ALA A 30 7.42 2.78 6.10
N ASP A 31 8.60 3.33 6.42
CA ASP A 31 9.69 2.57 7.03
C ASP A 31 9.53 2.45 8.56
N SER A 32 10.48 1.78 9.22
CA SER A 32 10.45 1.58 10.67
C SER A 32 10.69 2.85 11.49
N ASN A 33 11.21 3.92 10.89
CA ASN A 33 11.46 5.20 11.56
C ASN A 33 10.28 6.16 11.42
N PHE A 34 9.39 5.93 10.45
CA PHE A 34 8.20 6.73 10.24
C PHE A 34 7.18 6.53 11.39
N PRO A 35 6.60 7.60 11.95
CA PRO A 35 5.66 7.53 13.06
C PRO A 35 4.25 7.10 12.57
N SER A 36 4.16 5.87 12.05
CA SER A 36 2.99 5.35 11.33
C SER A 36 1.70 5.41 12.14
N GLU A 37 1.75 5.07 13.43
CA GLU A 37 0.56 5.08 14.30
C GLU A 37 -0.05 6.48 14.47
N SER A 38 0.77 7.48 14.78
CA SER A 38 0.27 8.83 15.04
C SER A 38 -0.23 9.49 13.76
N ILE A 39 0.47 9.30 12.65
CA ILE A 39 0.06 9.82 11.34
C ILE A 39 -1.22 9.16 10.85
N ALA A 40 -1.34 7.83 10.94
CA ALA A 40 -2.55 7.13 10.53
C ALA A 40 -3.76 7.60 11.34
N ARG A 41 -3.60 7.70 12.67
CA ARG A 41 -4.66 8.21 13.55
C ARG A 41 -5.05 9.65 13.24
N ALA A 42 -4.08 10.54 13.03
CA ALA A 42 -4.34 11.95 12.76
C ALA A 42 -5.07 12.19 11.43
N ASN A 43 -4.84 11.33 10.43
CA ASN A 43 -5.43 11.44 9.10
C ASN A 43 -6.62 10.49 8.87
N GLY A 44 -7.06 9.75 9.90
CA GLY A 44 -8.13 8.75 9.75
C GLY A 44 -7.77 7.61 8.79
N ALA A 45 -6.48 7.38 8.54
CA ALA A 45 -6.00 6.36 7.61
C ALA A 45 -5.97 4.98 8.28
N ARG A 46 -6.13 3.93 7.47
CA ARG A 46 -5.94 2.55 7.91
C ARG A 46 -4.45 2.25 8.06
N LEU A 47 -4.04 1.81 9.25
CA LEU A 47 -2.68 1.30 9.47
C LEU A 47 -2.62 -0.20 9.19
N ILE A 48 -1.68 -0.63 8.33
CA ILE A 48 -1.44 -2.04 8.01
C ILE A 48 0.04 -2.33 8.28
N LEU A 49 0.31 -3.24 9.21
CA LEU A 49 1.68 -3.63 9.54
C LEU A 49 2.18 -4.70 8.57
N CYS A 50 3.31 -4.42 7.92
CA CYS A 50 3.95 -5.31 6.94
C CYS A 50 5.36 -5.68 7.40
N ASP A 51 5.45 -6.52 8.43
CA ASP A 51 6.74 -6.87 9.04
C ASP A 51 7.59 -7.79 8.15
N GLY A 52 8.91 -7.56 8.17
CA GLY A 52 9.89 -8.45 7.55
C GLY A 52 9.96 -8.38 6.01
N LEU A 53 9.35 -7.37 5.38
CA LEU A 53 9.40 -7.18 3.93
C LEU A 53 10.28 -5.97 3.55
N PRO A 54 11.28 -6.15 2.65
CA PRO A 54 12.03 -5.01 2.15
C PRO A 54 11.12 -4.13 1.27
N MET A 55 11.13 -2.82 1.56
CA MET A 55 10.27 -1.83 0.90
C MET A 55 10.24 -1.92 -0.64
N PRO A 56 11.39 -2.03 -1.36
CA PRO A 56 11.37 -2.12 -2.82
C PRO A 56 10.63 -3.35 -3.35
N LYS A 57 10.63 -4.45 -2.59
CA LYS A 57 9.93 -5.69 -2.96
C LYS A 57 8.43 -5.52 -2.77
N LEU A 58 8.02 -4.91 -1.65
CA LEU A 58 6.61 -4.60 -1.38
C LEU A 58 6.03 -3.70 -2.47
N LEU A 59 6.71 -2.58 -2.77
CA LEU A 59 6.29 -1.65 -3.82
C LEU A 59 6.09 -2.34 -5.17
N ARG A 60 7.05 -3.16 -5.60
CA ARG A 60 6.95 -3.92 -6.86
C ARG A 60 5.72 -4.83 -6.92
N HIS A 61 5.30 -5.40 -5.79
CA HIS A 61 4.13 -6.26 -5.73
C HIS A 61 2.82 -5.48 -5.67
N ILE A 62 2.80 -4.34 -4.98
CA ILE A 62 1.65 -3.42 -4.96
C ILE A 62 1.36 -2.90 -6.36
N LEU A 63 2.39 -2.43 -7.09
CA LEU A 63 2.23 -1.89 -8.45
C LEU A 63 1.73 -2.91 -9.50
N LYS A 64 1.67 -4.21 -9.18
CA LYS A 64 1.00 -5.20 -10.04
C LYS A 64 -0.52 -5.14 -9.96
N LEU A 65 -1.05 -4.57 -8.89
CA LEU A 65 -2.48 -4.50 -8.58
C LEU A 65 -2.98 -3.05 -8.49
N PHE A 66 -2.10 -2.10 -8.22
CA PHE A 66 -2.42 -0.70 -7.97
C PHE A 66 -1.97 0.17 -9.16
N PRO A 67 -2.92 0.64 -10.01
CA PRO A 67 -2.60 1.56 -11.08
C PRO A 67 -2.28 2.95 -10.50
N LEU A 68 -1.20 3.56 -10.98
CA LEU A 68 -0.88 4.95 -10.65
C LEU A 68 -1.75 5.91 -11.46
N ASP A 69 -2.06 7.05 -10.86
CA ASP A 69 -2.84 8.08 -11.49
C ASP A 69 -2.10 8.70 -12.68
N GLN A 70 -2.75 8.75 -13.85
CA GLN A 70 -2.20 9.30 -15.08
C GLN A 70 -2.63 10.75 -15.34
N TYR A 71 -3.51 11.31 -14.49
CA TYR A 71 -4.05 12.66 -14.63
C TYR A 71 -3.30 13.70 -13.79
N VAL A 72 -2.28 13.29 -13.05
CA VAL A 72 -1.41 14.14 -12.23
C VAL A 72 0.02 14.13 -12.77
N ALA A 73 0.75 15.21 -12.55
CA ALA A 73 2.14 15.34 -13.03
C ALA A 73 3.09 14.35 -12.33
N GLU A 74 2.86 14.10 -11.04
CA GLU A 74 3.70 13.27 -10.19
C GLU A 74 2.82 12.43 -9.26
N PRO A 75 2.49 11.18 -9.63
CA PRO A 75 1.63 10.29 -8.83
C PRO A 75 2.38 9.60 -7.69
N VAL A 76 3.67 9.90 -7.51
CA VAL A 76 4.55 9.33 -6.48
C VAL A 76 5.49 10.43 -6.00
N ALA A 77 5.49 10.70 -4.70
CA ALA A 77 6.36 11.68 -4.04
C ALA A 77 7.66 11.06 -3.49
#